data_AF-A0A011N3G7-F1
#
_entry.id   AF-A0A011N3G7-F1
#
_cell.length_a   1.000
_cell.length_b   1.000
_cell.length_c   1.000
_cell.angle_alpha   90.00
_cell.angle_beta   90.00
_cell.angle_gamma   90.00
#
_symmetry.space_group_name_H-M   'P 1'
#
loop_
_entity.id
_entity.type
_entity.pdbx_description
1 polymer ?
#
loop_
_entity_poly.entity_id
_entity_poly.type
_entity_poly.pdbx_seq_one_letter_code
_entity_poly.pdbx_strand_id
1 'polypeptide(L)'
;MPEGRFGEQDIGWHGRLEKPDSVAAITQRVGDELQRTPLLIGDGERLVRRVAWCSGGAQGLFEEAIALGVDLYLSGEISEQTVHLARESGVAYLAAGHHASERYGVQALAAHLAERFGLDCHFVDLDNPV
;
A
#
# COMPACT_ATOMS: atom_id res chain seq x y z
N MET A 1 11.57 -3.83 5.97
CA MET A 1 12.75 -3.95 5.07
C MET A 1 12.29 -4.49 3.73
N PRO A 2 12.44 -3.71 2.63
CA PRO A 2 12.18 -4.19 1.28
C PRO A 2 13.11 -5.37 0.94
N GLU A 3 12.57 -6.38 0.27
CA GLU A 3 13.29 -7.60 -0.16
C GLU A 3 13.32 -7.75 -1.68
N GLY A 4 12.34 -7.18 -2.39
CA GLY A 4 12.27 -7.27 -3.84
C GLY A 4 11.10 -6.49 -4.43
N ARG A 5 10.95 -6.65 -5.75
CA ARG A 5 9.92 -6.00 -6.57
C ARG A 5 9.18 -7.06 -7.40
N PHE A 6 7.95 -6.75 -7.82
CA PHE A 6 7.08 -7.65 -8.57
C PHE A 6 6.04 -6.87 -9.40
N GLY A 7 5.21 -7.58 -10.17
CA GLY A 7 4.24 -6.98 -11.09
C GLY A 7 4.88 -6.49 -12.40
N GLU A 8 4.03 -6.08 -13.33
CA GLU A 8 4.49 -5.48 -14.59
C GLU A 8 5.39 -4.27 -14.33
N GLN A 9 6.54 -4.21 -15.01
CA GLN A 9 7.55 -3.15 -14.82
C GLN A 9 8.13 -3.04 -13.39
N ASP A 10 8.01 -4.12 -12.59
CA ASP A 10 8.49 -4.18 -11.20
C ASP A 10 7.86 -3.08 -10.32
N ILE A 11 6.63 -2.63 -10.58
CA ILE A 11 6.04 -1.50 -9.84
C ILE A 11 5.68 -1.83 -8.39
N GLY A 12 5.36 -3.10 -8.11
CA GLY A 12 5.07 -3.58 -6.77
C GLY A 12 6.33 -3.83 -5.97
N TRP A 13 6.24 -3.67 -4.65
CA TRP A 13 7.32 -3.97 -3.71
C TRP A 13 6.87 -5.01 -2.70
N HIS A 14 7.80 -5.85 -2.25
CA HIS A 14 7.55 -6.72 -1.11
C HIS A 14 8.73 -6.69 -0.15
N GLY A 15 8.46 -7.09 1.09
CA GLY A 15 9.47 -7.15 2.12
C GLY A 15 8.95 -7.73 3.42
N ARG A 16 9.77 -7.61 4.46
CA ARG A 16 9.44 -8.11 5.79
C ARG A 16 9.45 -7.02 6.84
N LEU A 17 8.59 -7.15 7.84
CA LEU A 17 8.64 -6.33 9.05
C LEU A 17 9.80 -6.79 9.93
N GLU A 18 10.48 -5.85 10.60
CA GLU A 18 11.53 -6.20 11.56
C GLU A 18 10.96 -6.94 12.77
N LYS A 19 9.78 -6.51 13.22
CA LYS A 19 8.99 -7.14 14.26
C LYS A 19 7.62 -7.45 13.67
N PRO A 20 7.16 -8.72 13.72
CA PRO A 20 5.81 -9.06 13.30
C PRO A 20 4.77 -8.25 14.08
N ASP A 21 3.67 -7.90 13.43
CA ASP A 21 2.61 -7.11 14.01
C ASP A 21 1.24 -7.58 13.51
N SER A 22 0.16 -7.20 14.18
CA SER A 22 -1.18 -7.59 13.72
C SER A 22 -1.61 -6.78 12.50
N VAL A 23 -2.46 -7.38 11.66
CA VAL A 23 -3.09 -6.68 10.54
C VAL A 23 -3.84 -5.43 11.01
N ALA A 24 -4.52 -5.49 12.16
CA ALA A 24 -5.23 -4.35 12.75
C ALA A 24 -4.27 -3.21 13.14
N ALA A 25 -3.13 -3.53 13.76
CA ALA A 25 -2.13 -2.52 14.12
C ALA A 25 -1.50 -1.88 12.87
N ILE A 26 -1.24 -2.67 11.82
CA ILE A 26 -0.77 -2.14 10.55
C ILE A 26 -1.82 -1.25 9.90
N THR A 27 -3.08 -1.68 9.90
CA THR A 27 -4.22 -0.89 9.37
C THR A 27 -4.31 0.47 10.06
N GLN A 28 -4.20 0.50 11.40
CA GLN A 28 -4.20 1.74 12.15
C GLN A 28 -3.02 2.64 11.76
N ARG A 29 -1.80 2.11 11.72
CA ARG A 29 -0.61 2.89 11.31
C ARG A 29 -0.73 3.46 9.91
N VAL A 30 -1.22 2.66 8.96
CA VAL A 30 -1.45 3.11 7.58
C VAL A 30 -2.50 4.21 7.57
N GLY A 31 -3.57 4.06 8.35
CA GLY A 31 -4.60 5.08 8.45
C GLY A 31 -4.11 6.39 9.06
N ASP A 32 -3.29 6.32 10.11
CA ASP A 32 -2.66 7.48 10.75
C ASP A 32 -1.67 8.16 9.81
N GLU A 33 -0.83 7.41 9.07
CA GLU A 33 0.13 8.00 8.15
C GLU A 33 -0.56 8.67 6.95
N LEU A 34 -1.56 7.99 6.38
CA LEU A 34 -2.28 8.46 5.20
C LEU A 34 -3.43 9.41 5.53
N GLN A 35 -3.74 9.62 6.81
CA GLN A 35 -4.87 10.43 7.28
C GLN A 35 -6.21 9.97 6.66
N ARG A 36 -6.36 8.65 6.48
CA ARG A 36 -7.55 8.02 5.88
C ARG A 36 -7.73 6.61 6.41
N THR A 37 -8.91 6.29 6.94
CA THR A 37 -9.22 4.94 7.41
C THR A 37 -9.21 3.95 6.23
N PRO A 38 -8.28 2.97 6.19
CA PRO A 38 -8.24 1.99 5.12
C PRO A 38 -9.39 0.97 5.25
N LEU A 39 -9.85 0.43 4.13
CA LEU A 39 -10.74 -0.72 4.13
C LEU A 39 -9.90 -2.01 4.26
N LEU A 40 -10.09 -2.71 5.37
CA LEU A 40 -9.45 -3.99 5.65
C LEU A 40 -10.35 -5.16 5.22
N ILE A 41 -9.79 -6.10 4.45
CA ILE A 41 -10.37 -7.43 4.22
C ILE A 41 -9.42 -8.50 4.75
N GLY A 42 -9.91 -9.32 5.67
CA GLY A 42 -9.14 -10.40 6.29
C GLY A 42 -9.24 -10.38 7.81
N ASP A 43 -8.47 -11.25 8.47
CA ASP A 43 -8.40 -11.33 9.92
C ASP A 43 -7.47 -10.25 10.49
N GLY A 44 -8.02 -9.34 11.30
CA GLY A 44 -7.27 -8.27 11.96
C GLY A 44 -6.24 -8.76 12.97
N GLU A 45 -6.42 -9.95 13.56
CA GLU A 45 -5.53 -10.52 14.56
C GLU A 45 -4.38 -11.33 13.93
N ARG A 46 -4.43 -11.57 12.61
CA ARG A 46 -3.36 -12.27 11.90
C ARG A 46 -2.04 -11.52 12.07
N LEU A 47 -0.99 -12.26 12.43
CA LEU A 47 0.36 -11.72 12.47
C LEU A 47 0.94 -11.60 11.06
N VAL A 48 1.40 -10.41 10.73
CA VAL A 48 2.06 -10.07 9.48
C VAL A 48 3.56 -10.08 9.68
N ARG A 49 4.25 -10.88 8.88
CA ARG A 49 5.71 -10.88 8.76
C ARG A 49 6.14 -10.32 7.44
N ARG A 50 5.41 -10.68 6.37
CA ARG A 50 5.73 -10.27 5.00
C ARG A 50 4.59 -9.44 4.42
N VAL A 51 4.95 -8.34 3.80
CA VAL A 51 4.02 -7.37 3.21
C VAL A 51 4.41 -7.17 1.76
N ALA A 52 3.43 -7.15 0.87
CA ALA A 52 3.57 -6.58 -0.45
C ALA A 52 2.74 -5.30 -0.54
N TRP A 53 3.16 -4.36 -1.38
CA TRP A 53 2.41 -3.13 -1.61
C TRP A 53 2.65 -2.55 -3.00
N CYS A 54 1.65 -1.85 -3.51
CA CYS A 54 1.72 -1.00 -4.69
C CYS A 54 0.65 0.09 -4.55
N SER A 55 1.01 1.37 -4.68
CA SER A 55 0.04 2.47 -4.57
C SER A 55 -0.96 2.48 -5.73
N GLY A 56 -2.04 3.25 -5.58
CA GLY A 56 -3.03 3.46 -6.63
C GLY A 56 -3.96 2.26 -6.87
N GLY A 57 -4.39 2.08 -8.12
CA GLY A 57 -5.31 1.02 -8.54
C GLY A 57 -4.67 -0.37 -8.75
N ALA A 58 -3.86 -0.83 -7.80
CA ALA A 58 -3.03 -2.02 -7.95
C ALA A 58 -3.65 -3.33 -7.41
N GLN A 59 -4.97 -3.40 -7.26
CA GLN A 59 -5.71 -4.61 -6.85
C GLN A 59 -5.46 -5.81 -7.79
N GLY A 60 -5.16 -5.54 -9.07
CA GLY A 60 -4.86 -6.58 -10.06
C GLY A 60 -3.57 -7.37 -9.79
N LEU A 61 -2.64 -6.81 -9.01
CA LEU A 61 -1.39 -7.50 -8.64
C LEU A 61 -1.54 -8.42 -7.41
N PHE A 62 -2.74 -8.53 -6.85
CA PHE A 62 -2.93 -9.25 -5.60
C PHE A 62 -2.66 -10.76 -5.72
N GLU A 63 -2.98 -11.38 -6.85
CA GLU A 63 -2.64 -12.80 -7.10
C GLU A 63 -1.13 -13.04 -7.10
N GLU A 64 -0.36 -12.15 -7.73
CA GLU A 64 1.10 -12.20 -7.70
C GLU A 64 1.65 -12.01 -6.29
N ALA A 65 1.09 -11.07 -5.52
CA ALA A 65 1.45 -10.86 -4.13
C ALA A 65 1.17 -12.11 -3.27
N ILE A 66 0.05 -12.78 -3.48
CA ILE A 66 -0.28 -14.05 -2.82
C ILE A 66 0.74 -15.13 -3.20
N ALA A 67 1.11 -15.24 -4.48
CA ALA A 67 2.11 -16.21 -4.95
C ALA A 67 3.50 -15.97 -4.33
N LEU A 68 3.82 -14.72 -3.95
CA LEU A 68 5.03 -14.40 -3.20
C LEU A 68 5.00 -14.90 -1.76
N GLY A 69 3.85 -15.32 -1.22
CA GLY A 69 3.69 -15.82 0.15
C GLY A 69 3.72 -14.71 1.21
N VAL A 70 3.10 -13.57 0.91
CA VAL A 70 2.94 -12.47 1.88
C VAL A 70 1.77 -12.73 2.82
N ASP A 71 1.75 -12.04 3.97
CA ASP A 71 0.64 -12.11 4.93
C ASP A 71 -0.38 -10.98 4.72
N LEU A 72 0.06 -9.87 4.12
CA LEU A 72 -0.71 -8.66 3.88
C LEU A 72 -0.31 -8.05 2.53
N TYR A 73 -1.30 -7.62 1.76
CA TYR A 73 -1.13 -6.77 0.59
C TYR A 73 -1.78 -5.40 0.80
N LEU A 74 -1.05 -4.32 0.52
CA LEU A 74 -1.51 -2.93 0.64
C LEU A 74 -1.56 -2.27 -0.74
N SER A 75 -2.72 -1.70 -1.08
CA SER A 75 -2.94 -0.93 -2.31
C SER A 75 -3.88 0.26 -2.05
N GLY A 76 -4.12 1.09 -3.07
CA GLY A 76 -5.06 2.20 -2.99
C GLY A 76 -6.51 1.74 -3.12
N GLU A 77 -6.87 1.15 -4.26
CA GLU A 77 -8.24 0.74 -4.56
C GLU A 77 -8.51 -0.74 -4.22
N ILE A 78 -9.76 -1.17 -4.40
CA ILE A 78 -10.22 -2.55 -4.24
C ILE A 78 -11.35 -2.87 -5.22
N SER A 79 -11.48 -4.12 -5.64
CA SER A 79 -12.64 -4.61 -6.39
C SER A 79 -13.35 -5.75 -5.63
N GLU A 80 -14.54 -6.13 -6.08
CA GLU A 80 -15.30 -7.24 -5.49
C GLU A 80 -14.50 -8.55 -5.48
N GLN A 81 -13.80 -8.86 -6.58
CA GLN A 81 -13.00 -10.07 -6.72
C GLN A 81 -11.87 -10.13 -5.69
N THR A 82 -11.27 -8.97 -5.38
CA THR A 82 -10.24 -8.85 -4.35
C THR A 82 -10.72 -9.31 -2.98
N VAL A 83 -12.00 -9.07 -2.65
CA VAL A 83 -12.59 -9.49 -1.37
C VAL A 83 -12.64 -11.01 -1.27
N HIS A 84 -13.07 -11.68 -2.34
CA HIS A 84 -13.13 -13.14 -2.40
C HIS A 84 -11.72 -13.74 -2.33
N LEU A 85 -10.80 -13.21 -3.12
CA LEU A 85 -9.43 -13.68 -3.17
C LEU A 85 -8.71 -13.55 -1.81
N ALA A 86 -8.93 -12.47 -1.07
CA ALA A 86 -8.37 -12.30 0.28
C ALA A 86 -8.90 -13.34 1.26
N ARG A 87 -10.21 -13.61 1.21
CA ARG A 87 -10.86 -14.62 2.07
C ARG A 87 -10.42 -16.04 1.76
N GLU A 88 -10.25 -16.36 0.48
CA GLU A 88 -9.89 -17.71 0.01
C GLU A 88 -8.40 -18.01 0.21
N SER A 89 -7.52 -17.04 -0.06
CA SER A 89 -6.07 -17.19 0.16
C SER A 89 -5.67 -17.06 1.63
N GLY A 90 -6.50 -16.40 2.44
CA GLY A 90 -6.19 -16.01 3.81
C GLY A 90 -5.21 -14.85 3.93
N VAL A 91 -4.71 -14.29 2.82
CA VAL A 91 -3.85 -13.09 2.82
C VAL A 91 -4.72 -11.87 3.05
N ALA A 92 -4.35 -11.02 4.01
CA ALA A 92 -5.08 -9.80 4.27
C ALA A 92 -4.89 -8.79 3.13
N TYR A 93 -5.93 -8.02 2.84
CA TYR A 93 -5.91 -6.92 1.87
C TYR A 93 -6.25 -5.61 2.55
N LEU A 94 -5.48 -4.57 2.24
CA LEU A 94 -5.70 -3.22 2.77
C LEU A 94 -5.85 -2.22 1.61
N ALA A 95 -7.05 -1.64 1.48
CA ALA A 95 -7.33 -0.59 0.51
C ALA A 95 -7.26 0.79 1.18
N ALA A 96 -6.22 1.56 0.88
CA ALA A 96 -5.91 2.80 1.59
C ALA A 96 -6.37 4.08 0.88
N GLY A 97 -7.03 3.97 -0.28
CA GLY A 97 -7.43 5.08 -1.15
C GLY A 97 -6.38 5.38 -2.23
N HIS A 98 -6.83 5.58 -3.47
CA HIS A 98 -5.93 5.83 -4.61
C HIS A 98 -5.13 7.10 -4.38
N HIS A 99 -5.83 8.22 -4.20
CA HIS A 99 -5.22 9.54 -3.98
C HIS A 99 -4.31 9.57 -2.76
N ALA A 100 -4.79 9.01 -1.65
CA ALA A 100 -4.07 8.99 -0.39
C ALA A 100 -2.71 8.27 -0.51
N SER A 101 -2.66 7.19 -1.28
CA SER A 101 -1.44 6.41 -1.48
C SER A 101 -0.42 7.04 -2.44
N GLU A 102 -0.84 7.97 -3.30
CA GLU A 102 0.01 8.51 -4.38
C GLU A 102 0.54 9.94 -4.15
N ARG A 103 0.00 10.68 -3.18
CA ARG A 103 0.42 12.06 -2.88
C ARG A 103 1.91 12.21 -2.54
N TYR A 104 2.52 11.17 -1.98
CA TYR A 104 3.91 11.21 -1.50
C TYR A 104 4.93 11.23 -2.63
N GLY A 105 4.62 10.64 -3.79
CA GLY A 105 5.53 10.61 -4.94
C GLY A 105 5.79 12.01 -5.49
N VAL A 106 4.73 12.78 -5.70
CA VAL A 106 4.83 14.16 -6.20
C VAL A 106 5.43 15.12 -5.16
N GLN A 107 5.15 14.93 -3.87
CA GLN A 107 5.79 15.68 -2.79
C GLN A 107 7.31 15.44 -2.75
N ALA A 108 7.74 14.18 -2.84
CA ALA A 108 9.16 13.82 -2.88
C ALA A 108 9.86 14.39 -4.13
N LEU A 109 9.19 14.37 -5.29
CA LEU A 109 9.70 14.98 -6.50
C LEU A 109 9.85 16.50 -6.36
N ALA A 110 8.85 17.18 -5.82
CA ALA A 110 8.90 18.63 -5.56
C ALA A 110 10.09 18.98 -4.64
N ALA A 111 10.27 18.24 -3.55
CA ALA A 111 11.42 18.41 -2.66
C ALA A 111 12.75 18.20 -3.38
N HIS A 112 12.87 17.15 -4.21
CA HIS A 112 14.08 16.88 -4.99
C HIS A 112 14.40 18.01 -5.97
N LEU A 113 13.39 18.55 -6.66
CA LEU A 113 13.57 19.64 -7.62
C LEU A 113 13.99 20.94 -6.93
N ALA A 114 13.39 21.24 -5.77
CA ALA A 114 13.76 22.39 -4.96
C ALA A 114 15.20 22.29 -4.45
N GLU A 115 15.58 21.13 -3.89
CA GLU A 115 16.94 20.90 -3.37
C GLU A 115 18.01 20.95 -4.47
N ARG A 116 17.78 20.26 -5.59
CA ARG A 116 18.79 20.06 -6.63
C ARG A 116 18.94 21.24 -7.58
N PHE A 117 17.85 21.93 -7.86
CA PHE A 117 17.80 22.95 -8.91
C PHE A 117 17.38 24.33 -8.40
N GLY A 118 17.02 24.47 -7.12
CA GLY A 118 16.54 25.74 -6.55
C GLY A 118 15.20 26.19 -7.11
N LEU A 119 14.40 25.25 -7.64
CA LEU A 119 13.07 25.56 -8.18
C LEU A 119 12.08 25.77 -7.04
N ASP A 120 11.25 26.81 -7.14
CA ASP A 120 10.13 27.00 -6.24
C ASP A 120 8.99 26.04 -6.63
N CYS A 121 8.71 25.06 -5.78
CA CYS A 121 7.76 23.99 -6.04
C CYS A 121 6.72 23.95 -4.92
N HIS A 122 5.44 24.10 -5.28
CA HIS A 122 4.32 24.05 -4.35
C HIS A 122 3.49 22.79 -4.59
N PHE A 123 3.33 21.96 -3.57
CA PHE A 123 2.38 20.86 -3.62
C PHE A 123 0.99 21.37 -3.23
N VAL A 124 0.00 21.12 -4.09
CA VAL A 124 -1.40 21.47 -3.85
C VAL A 124 -2.19 20.17 -3.71
N ASP A 125 -2.63 19.88 -2.49
CA ASP A 125 -3.49 18.72 -2.21
C ASP A 125 -4.95 19.11 -2.44
N LEU A 126 -5.57 18.51 -3.46
CA LEU A 126 -7.00 18.60 -3.69
C LEU A 126 -7.59 17.23 -3.40
N ASP A 127 -8.35 17.15 -2.30
CA ASP A 127 -8.89 15.89 -1.82
C ASP A 127 -9.74 15.19 -2.88
N ASN A 128 -9.47 13.90 -3.07
CA ASN A 128 -10.28 13.00 -3.88
C ASN A 128 -10.71 11.83 -2.99
N PRO A 129 -12.03 11.62 -2.78
CA PRO A 129 -12.52 10.63 -1.85
C PRO A 129 -12.31 9.18 -2.33
N VAL A 130 -11.85 8.96 -3.57
CA VAL A 130 -11.60 7.63 -4.15
C VAL A 130 -10.27 7.06 -3.67
#